data_AF-U6RFH5-F1
#
_entry.id   AF-U6RFH5-F1
#
_cell.length_a   1.000
_cell.length_b   1.000
_cell.length_c   1.000
_cell.angle_alpha   90.00
_cell.angle_beta   90.00
_cell.angle_gamma   90.00
#
_symmetry.space_group_name_H-M   'P 1'
#
loop_
_entity.id
_entity.type
_entity.pdbx_description
1 polymer ?
#
loop_
_entity_poly.entity_id
_entity_poly.type
_entity_poly.pdbx_seq_one_letter_code
_entity_poly.pdbx_strand_id
1 'polypeptide(L)'
;MKTCIYLIIICLSFPCHLNAQTNIAGHEKYDSYNQYIYVDNLDQRLIPEIFNTTYYSKLKETDYRVDSQKIDTIQQKREIYVYTKYAKEGYLFVNNKIMDKIKELDCCLNGVKVSYMYNDKIISTKSDVNRILKLKPKNMEISAILYDKKIKTISVYLKSK
;
A
#
# COMPACT_ATOMS: atom_id res chain seq x y z
N MET A 1 -20.28 21.58 -25.87
CA MET A 1 -21.04 21.11 -24.68
C MET A 1 -20.36 19.83 -24.23
N LYS A 2 -19.38 19.78 -23.32
CA LYS A 2 -19.33 20.24 -21.91
C LYS A 2 -20.58 19.86 -21.12
N THR A 3 -20.32 19.31 -19.93
CA THR A 3 -21.18 19.00 -18.78
C THR A 3 -21.81 17.60 -18.73
N CYS A 4 -21.52 16.91 -17.61
CA CYS A 4 -22.30 15.81 -16.99
C CYS A 4 -21.84 14.34 -17.12
N ILE A 5 -20.53 14.04 -17.03
CA ILE A 5 -20.07 12.73 -16.51
C ILE A 5 -19.01 12.93 -15.41
N TYR A 6 -19.23 13.92 -14.54
CA TYR A 6 -18.34 14.24 -13.41
C TYR A 6 -19.03 14.06 -12.05
N LEU A 7 -20.15 13.32 -11.98
CA LEU A 7 -21.02 13.36 -10.79
C LEU A 7 -21.53 12.00 -10.27
N ILE A 8 -20.84 10.90 -10.57
CA ILE A 8 -21.12 9.59 -9.93
C ILE A 8 -19.91 9.07 -9.11
N ILE A 9 -18.76 9.74 -9.16
CA ILE A 9 -17.54 9.30 -8.45
C ILE A 9 -17.19 10.27 -7.31
N ILE A 10 -18.19 10.73 -6.54
CA ILE A 10 -17.98 11.60 -5.36
C ILE A 10 -18.58 11.00 -4.06
N CYS A 11 -19.15 9.79 -4.08
CA CYS A 11 -19.79 9.20 -2.89
C CYS A 11 -19.15 7.93 -2.33
N LEU A 12 -17.83 7.74 -2.45
CA LEU A 12 -17.11 6.70 -1.67
C LEU A 12 -15.98 7.35 -0.87
N SER A 13 -16.42 8.08 0.14
CA SER A 13 -15.75 8.49 1.38
C SER A 13 -14.36 7.91 1.68
N PHE A 14 -13.37 8.81 1.70
CA PHE A 14 -12.29 9.01 2.68
C PHE A 14 -11.91 7.87 3.65
N PRO A 15 -10.60 7.62 3.87
CA PRO A 15 -10.12 6.86 5.01
C PRO A 15 -9.99 7.77 6.24
N CYS A 16 -11.13 8.25 6.75
CA CYS A 16 -11.32 8.55 8.17
C CYS A 16 -12.67 7.91 8.50
N HIS A 17 -12.64 6.80 9.25
CA HIS A 17 -13.72 5.82 9.45
C HIS A 17 -13.80 4.68 8.43
N LEU A 18 -12.81 3.79 8.42
CA LEU A 18 -12.89 2.46 7.77
C LEU A 18 -13.94 1.50 8.39
N ASN A 19 -14.91 2.00 9.17
CA ASN A 19 -15.88 1.17 9.91
C ASN A 19 -17.33 1.69 9.85
N ALA A 20 -17.64 2.70 9.02
CA ALA A 20 -18.96 3.33 8.99
C ALA A 20 -19.89 2.83 7.86
N GLN A 21 -19.44 1.87 7.06
CA GLN A 21 -20.16 1.40 5.86
C GLN A 21 -20.99 0.13 6.14
N THR A 22 -21.63 0.05 7.31
CA THR A 22 -22.44 -1.12 7.69
C THR A 22 -23.95 -0.95 7.53
N ASN A 23 -24.50 0.21 7.12
CA ASN A 23 -25.95 0.40 7.11
C ASN A 23 -26.51 1.33 6.02
N ILE A 24 -26.35 1.00 4.73
CA ILE A 24 -27.23 1.55 3.69
C ILE A 24 -27.74 0.37 2.85
N ALA A 25 -29.01 0.04 3.07
CA ALA A 25 -29.71 -1.07 2.44
C ALA A 25 -29.88 -0.87 0.93
N GLY A 26 -29.51 -1.90 0.16
CA GLY A 26 -29.79 -2.06 -1.27
C GLY A 26 -28.54 -2.10 -2.16
N HIS A 27 -27.83 -3.23 -2.22
CA HIS A 27 -27.05 -3.79 -3.37
C HIS A 27 -26.15 -4.98 -2.92
N GLU A 28 -26.79 -6.05 -2.43
CA GLU A 28 -26.23 -7.13 -1.59
C GLU A 28 -25.31 -8.17 -2.28
N LYS A 29 -24.51 -7.80 -3.27
CA LYS A 29 -23.52 -8.74 -3.85
C LYS A 29 -22.10 -8.22 -3.94
N TYR A 30 -21.88 -6.91 -3.96
CA TYR A 30 -20.51 -6.37 -4.04
C TYR A 30 -19.87 -6.17 -2.66
N ASP A 31 -20.68 -5.98 -1.62
CA ASP A 31 -20.21 -5.88 -0.21
C ASP A 31 -19.91 -7.24 0.43
N SER A 32 -20.18 -8.36 -0.27
CA SER A 32 -19.85 -9.71 0.22
C SER A 32 -18.39 -10.12 -0.07
N TYR A 33 -17.66 -9.32 -0.85
CA TYR A 33 -16.30 -9.66 -1.26
C TYR A 33 -15.28 -9.22 -0.21
N ASN A 34 -14.37 -10.12 0.15
CA ASN A 34 -13.21 -9.77 0.96
C ASN A 34 -12.34 -8.77 0.19
N GLN A 35 -12.27 -7.54 0.70
CA GLN A 35 -11.57 -6.43 0.05
C GLN A 35 -10.12 -6.32 0.53
N TYR A 36 -9.20 -6.26 -0.42
CA TYR A 36 -7.76 -6.08 -0.20
C TYR A 36 -7.31 -4.82 -0.94
N ILE A 37 -6.78 -3.86 -0.19
CA ILE A 37 -6.32 -2.58 -0.74
C ILE A 37 -4.79 -2.58 -0.76
N TYR A 38 -4.25 -2.39 -1.95
CA TYR A 38 -2.82 -2.22 -2.19
C TYR A 38 -2.55 -0.74 -2.47
N VAL A 39 -1.75 -0.10 -1.62
CA VAL A 39 -1.28 1.27 -1.81
C VAL A 39 0.18 1.21 -2.22
N ASP A 40 0.52 1.78 -3.37
CA ASP A 40 1.87 1.79 -3.90
C ASP A 40 2.49 0.37 -3.99
N ASN A 41 1.72 -0.62 -4.45
CA ASN A 41 2.06 -2.05 -4.50
C ASN A 41 2.23 -2.76 -3.15
N LEU A 42 1.89 -2.15 -2.02
CA LEU A 42 1.95 -2.79 -0.70
C LEU A 42 0.55 -2.95 -0.12
N ASP A 43 0.24 -4.10 0.49
CA ASP A 43 -1.01 -4.25 1.25
C ASP A 43 -1.08 -3.16 2.34
N GLN A 44 -2.19 -2.44 2.42
CA GLN A 44 -2.33 -1.29 3.32
C GLN A 44 -2.00 -1.61 4.80
N ARG A 45 -2.21 -2.87 5.22
CA ARG A 45 -1.94 -3.32 6.60
C ARG A 45 -0.45 -3.40 6.91
N LEU A 46 0.39 -3.46 5.87
CA LEU A 46 1.83 -3.57 5.96
C LEU A 46 2.54 -2.22 5.84
N ILE A 47 1.81 -1.14 5.59
CA ILE A 47 2.38 0.21 5.55
C ILE A 47 3.05 0.49 6.91
N PRO A 48 4.37 0.76 6.94
CA PRO A 48 5.03 1.06 8.20
C PRO A 48 4.46 2.32 8.84
N GLU A 49 4.36 2.33 10.17
CA GLU A 49 3.79 3.44 10.93
C GLU A 49 4.46 4.79 10.61
N ILE A 50 5.79 4.80 10.44
CA ILE A 50 6.53 6.01 10.07
C ILE A 50 6.11 6.56 8.69
N PHE A 51 5.80 5.69 7.72
CA PHE A 51 5.28 6.10 6.41
C PHE A 51 3.85 6.61 6.54
N ASN A 52 3.02 5.93 7.33
CA ASN A 52 1.64 6.35 7.54
C ASN A 52 1.56 7.75 8.16
N THR A 53 2.29 7.97 9.26
CA THR A 53 2.26 9.21 10.05
C THR A 53 2.96 10.40 9.37
N THR A 54 4.03 10.16 8.61
CA THR A 54 4.81 11.25 7.99
C THR A 54 4.46 11.52 6.53
N TYR A 55 3.87 10.55 5.83
CA TYR A 55 3.55 10.62 4.41
C TYR A 55 2.07 10.39 4.11
N TYR A 56 1.54 9.17 4.23
CA TYR A 56 0.20 8.83 3.74
C TYR A 56 -0.92 9.64 4.40
N SER A 57 -0.85 9.87 5.72
CA SER A 57 -1.81 10.70 6.45
C SER A 57 -1.81 12.19 6.08
N LYS A 58 -0.81 12.64 5.30
CA LYS A 58 -0.69 14.03 4.83
C LYS A 58 -1.17 14.22 3.40
N LEU A 59 -1.46 13.13 2.68
CA LEU A 59 -1.94 13.18 1.31
C LEU A 59 -3.42 13.54 1.25
N LYS A 60 -3.80 14.30 0.23
CA LYS A 60 -5.20 14.56 -0.12
C LYS A 60 -5.70 13.48 -1.05
N GLU A 61 -7.02 13.34 -1.18
CA GLU A 61 -7.62 12.38 -2.13
C GLU A 61 -7.12 12.58 -3.56
N THR A 62 -6.93 13.83 -3.96
CA THR A 62 -6.41 14.18 -5.29
C THR A 62 -4.97 13.73 -5.50
N ASP A 63 -4.23 13.34 -4.46
CA ASP A 63 -2.87 12.82 -4.56
C ASP A 63 -2.84 11.31 -4.83
N TYR A 64 -3.98 10.64 -4.75
CA TYR A 64 -4.16 9.24 -5.09
C TYR A 64 -4.74 9.07 -6.50
N ARG A 65 -4.35 7.98 -7.14
CA ARG A 65 -4.92 7.49 -8.39
C ARG A 65 -5.30 6.02 -8.21
N VAL A 66 -6.58 5.69 -8.36
CA VAL A 66 -7.01 4.30 -8.51
C VAL A 66 -6.60 3.87 -9.92
N ASP A 67 -5.79 2.83 -10.00
CA ASP A 67 -5.21 2.39 -11.27
C ASP A 67 -5.91 1.15 -11.81
N SER A 68 -6.16 0.17 -10.95
CA SER A 68 -6.85 -1.06 -11.35
C SER A 68 -7.62 -1.70 -10.19
N GLN A 69 -8.58 -2.54 -10.57
CA GLN A 69 -9.33 -3.39 -9.65
C GLN A 69 -9.41 -4.79 -10.24
N LYS A 70 -9.23 -5.81 -9.41
CA LYS A 70 -9.38 -7.22 -9.78
C LYS A 70 -10.47 -7.83 -8.91
N ILE A 71 -11.41 -8.52 -9.54
CA ILE A 71 -12.52 -9.18 -8.86
C ILE A 71 -12.45 -10.67 -9.19
N ASP A 72 -12.26 -11.48 -8.16
CA ASP A 72 -12.35 -12.93 -8.21
C ASP A 72 -13.70 -13.35 -7.64
N THR A 73 -14.61 -13.76 -8.52
CA THR A 73 -15.98 -14.16 -8.19
C THR A 73 -16.05 -15.55 -7.56
N ILE A 74 -15.03 -16.39 -7.74
CA ILE A 74 -14.97 -17.74 -7.17
C ILE A 74 -14.54 -17.65 -5.70
N GLN A 75 -13.49 -16.88 -5.43
CA GLN A 75 -12.97 -16.67 -4.07
C GLN A 75 -13.70 -15.55 -3.30
N GLN A 76 -14.66 -14.88 -3.93
CA GLN A 76 -15.29 -13.66 -3.42
C GLN A 76 -14.25 -12.65 -2.92
N LYS A 77 -13.24 -12.38 -3.74
CA LYS A 77 -12.11 -11.52 -3.40
C LYS A 77 -12.05 -10.33 -4.33
N ARG A 78 -11.84 -9.13 -3.77
CA ARG A 78 -11.65 -7.89 -4.53
C ARG A 78 -10.32 -7.26 -4.16
N GLU A 79 -9.44 -7.06 -5.14
CA GLU A 79 -8.18 -6.35 -4.98
C GLU A 79 -8.29 -4.96 -5.62
N ILE A 80 -7.94 -3.93 -4.87
CA ILE A 80 -7.95 -2.54 -5.34
C ILE A 80 -6.53 -2.01 -5.27
N TYR A 81 -6.03 -1.52 -6.40
CA TYR A 81 -4.68 -0.97 -6.52
C TYR A 81 -4.74 0.55 -6.64
N VAL A 82 -4.15 1.22 -5.66
CA VAL A 82 -4.10 2.68 -5.54
C VAL A 82 -2.64 3.12 -5.52
N TYR A 83 -2.34 4.18 -6.26
CA TYR A 83 -1.00 4.74 -6.33
C TYR A 83 -1.00 6.21 -5.95
N THR A 84 0.05 6.64 -5.29
CA THR A 84 0.27 8.04 -4.94
C THR A 84 1.08 8.73 -6.03
N LYS A 85 0.85 10.02 -6.24
CA LYS A 85 1.61 10.83 -7.23
C LYS A 85 3.11 10.93 -6.92
N TYR A 86 3.50 10.76 -5.65
CA TYR A 86 4.87 11.02 -5.19
C TYR A 86 5.73 9.76 -5.10
N ALA A 87 5.14 8.57 -4.95
CA ALA A 87 5.86 7.31 -5.04
C ALA A 87 6.53 7.15 -6.41
N LYS A 88 7.84 6.88 -6.40
CA LYS A 88 8.62 6.62 -7.61
C LYS A 88 8.78 5.13 -7.84
N GLU A 89 9.09 4.78 -9.08
CA GLU A 89 9.24 3.40 -9.56
C GLU A 89 10.13 2.54 -8.66
N GLY A 90 11.18 3.12 -8.04
CA GLY A 90 12.04 2.37 -7.14
C GLY A 90 11.31 1.91 -5.89
N TYR A 91 10.51 2.78 -5.26
CA TYR A 91 9.69 2.42 -4.11
C TYR A 91 8.61 1.40 -4.49
N LEU A 92 7.91 1.62 -5.60
CA LEU A 92 6.90 0.68 -6.13
C LEU A 92 7.48 -0.70 -6.41
N PHE A 93 8.71 -0.77 -6.91
CA PHE A 93 9.43 -2.01 -7.18
C PHE A 93 9.78 -2.73 -5.87
N VAL A 94 10.29 -2.02 -4.86
CA VAL A 94 10.58 -2.61 -3.55
C VAL A 94 9.32 -3.19 -2.91
N ASN A 95 8.23 -2.42 -2.91
CA ASN A 95 6.94 -2.85 -2.36
C ASN A 95 6.42 -4.12 -3.04
N ASN A 96 6.54 -4.19 -4.37
CA ASN A 96 6.17 -5.39 -5.09
C ASN A 96 7.02 -6.60 -4.68
N LYS A 97 8.33 -6.42 -4.46
CA LYS A 97 9.21 -7.49 -3.98
C LYS A 97 8.90 -7.95 -2.56
N ILE A 98 8.41 -7.07 -1.70
CA ILE A 98 7.88 -7.45 -0.38
C ILE A 98 6.66 -8.35 -0.53
N MET A 99 5.73 -7.98 -1.42
CA MET A 99 4.52 -8.78 -1.67
C MET A 99 4.84 -10.13 -2.32
N ASP A 100 5.82 -10.19 -3.23
CA ASP A 100 6.33 -11.46 -3.76
C ASP A 100 6.85 -12.33 -2.61
N LYS A 101 7.65 -11.75 -1.70
CA LYS A 101 8.20 -12.48 -0.55
C LYS A 101 7.14 -13.01 0.41
N ILE A 102 6.08 -12.24 0.63
CA ILE A 102 4.94 -12.66 1.46
C ILE A 102 4.23 -13.86 0.84
N LYS A 103 4.00 -13.83 -0.48
CA LYS A 103 3.36 -14.94 -1.20
C LYS A 103 4.21 -16.20 -1.12
N GLU A 104 5.53 -16.08 -1.27
CA GLU A 104 6.46 -17.22 -1.09
C GLU A 104 6.41 -17.81 0.32
N LEU A 105 6.24 -16.97 1.34
CA LEU A 105 6.25 -17.39 2.74
C LEU A 105 4.90 -17.95 3.21
N ASP A 106 3.85 -17.81 2.42
CA ASP A 106 2.45 -18.16 2.76
C ASP A 106 2.06 -17.68 4.17
N CYS A 107 2.50 -16.47 4.53
CA CYS A 107 2.35 -15.97 5.90
C CYS A 107 1.06 -15.16 6.07
N CYS A 108 0.37 -15.38 7.20
CA CYS A 108 -0.76 -14.55 7.58
C CYS A 108 -0.28 -13.14 7.90
N LEU A 109 -0.85 -12.13 7.22
CA LEU A 109 -0.47 -10.73 7.38
C LEU A 109 -0.85 -10.14 8.76
N ASN A 110 -1.65 -10.85 9.57
CA ASN A 110 -2.11 -10.35 10.85
C ASN A 110 -0.94 -10.12 11.84
N GLY A 111 -0.70 -8.85 12.12
CA GLY A 111 0.37 -8.39 13.01
C GLY A 111 1.76 -8.39 12.36
N VAL A 112 1.86 -8.64 11.05
CA VAL A 112 3.13 -8.50 10.32
C VAL A 112 3.45 -7.02 10.16
N LYS A 113 4.72 -6.65 10.42
CA LYS A 113 5.23 -5.30 10.24
C LYS A 113 6.29 -5.26 9.15
N VAL A 114 6.39 -4.16 8.43
CA VAL A 114 7.49 -3.91 7.49
C VAL A 114 8.40 -2.84 8.08
N SER A 115 9.71 -3.07 8.02
CA SER A 115 10.74 -2.11 8.39
C SER A 115 11.70 -1.90 7.24
N TYR A 116 11.97 -0.65 6.90
CA TYR A 116 12.94 -0.28 5.87
C TYR A 116 14.27 0.10 6.51
N MET A 117 15.34 -0.37 5.91
CA MET A 117 16.71 0.03 6.22
C MET A 117 17.38 0.52 4.93
N TYR A 118 18.03 1.68 4.98
CA TYR A 118 18.74 2.27 3.85
C TYR A 118 20.17 2.61 4.24
N ASN A 119 21.15 2.05 3.53
CA ASN A 119 22.57 2.15 3.87
C ASN A 119 22.82 1.83 5.36
N ASP A 120 22.30 0.68 5.80
CA ASP A 120 22.41 0.13 7.17
C ASP A 120 21.78 0.99 8.28
N LYS A 121 20.97 2.00 7.91
CA LYS A 121 20.21 2.83 8.85
C LYS A 121 18.72 2.56 8.75
N ILE A 122 18.06 2.38 9.89
CA ILE A 122 16.61 2.24 9.97
C ILE A 122 15.95 3.55 9.57
N ILE A 123 14.90 3.46 8.75
CA ILE A 123 14.08 4.59 8.35
C ILE A 123 13.19 5.00 9.53
N SER A 124 13.46 6.16 10.11
CA SER A 124 12.74 6.65 11.30
C SER A 124 12.30 8.11 11.22
N THR A 125 12.70 8.85 10.17
CA THR A 125 12.33 10.27 10.01
C THR A 125 11.55 10.51 8.72
N LYS A 126 10.85 11.65 8.66
CA LYS A 126 10.20 12.14 7.42
C LYS A 126 11.19 12.30 6.26
N SER A 127 12.42 12.71 6.55
CA SER A 127 13.47 12.86 5.53
C SER A 127 13.85 11.51 4.93
N ASP A 128 13.97 10.49 5.78
CA ASP A 128 14.27 9.12 5.36
C ASP A 128 13.12 8.53 4.52
N VAL A 129 11.87 8.71 4.96
CA VAL A 129 10.68 8.29 4.20
C VAL A 129 10.66 8.96 2.82
N ASN A 130 10.89 10.28 2.75
CA ASN A 130 10.95 11.00 1.49
C ASN A 130 12.08 10.49 0.57
N ARG A 131 13.20 10.05 1.15
CA ARG A 131 14.30 9.43 0.40
C ARG A 131 13.84 8.10 -0.22
N ILE A 132 13.21 7.23 0.56
CA ILE A 132 12.70 5.94 0.09
C ILE A 132 11.65 6.13 -1.02
N LEU A 133 10.67 7.01 -0.81
CA LEU A 133 9.60 7.27 -1.78
C LEU A 133 10.13 7.74 -3.14
N LYS A 134 11.25 8.48 -3.15
CA LYS A 134 11.87 9.05 -4.34
C LYS A 134 12.94 8.15 -4.97
N LEU A 135 13.13 6.93 -4.47
CA LEU A 135 14.09 5.99 -5.04
C LEU A 135 13.79 5.71 -6.50
N LYS A 136 14.87 5.59 -7.28
CA LYS A 136 14.86 5.16 -8.67
C LYS A 136 15.57 3.81 -8.75
N PRO A 137 15.08 2.84 -9.54
CA PRO A 137 15.68 1.51 -9.62
C PRO A 137 17.18 1.52 -9.97
N LYS A 138 17.62 2.49 -10.78
CA LYS A 138 19.02 2.66 -11.16
C LYS A 138 19.96 3.12 -10.03
N ASN A 139 19.43 3.76 -8.98
CA ASN A 139 20.22 4.35 -7.90
C ASN A 139 20.16 3.50 -6.62
N MET A 140 19.58 2.32 -6.66
CA MET A 140 19.39 1.48 -5.48
C MET A 140 19.51 -0.01 -5.79
N GLU A 141 19.81 -0.75 -4.75
CA GLU A 141 19.85 -2.20 -4.71
C GLU A 141 19.05 -2.70 -3.51
N ILE A 142 18.28 -3.76 -3.70
CA ILE A 142 17.68 -4.51 -2.60
C ILE A 142 18.69 -5.57 -2.18
N SER A 143 19.40 -5.35 -1.09
CA SER A 143 20.39 -6.30 -0.59
C SER A 143 19.73 -7.55 0.00
N ALA A 144 18.61 -7.40 0.71
CA ALA A 144 17.86 -8.51 1.27
C ALA A 144 16.42 -8.11 1.65
N ILE A 145 15.52 -9.08 1.64
CA ILE A 145 14.20 -9.00 2.27
C ILE A 145 14.07 -10.23 3.18
N LEU A 146 14.11 -10.01 4.49
CA LEU A 146 14.14 -11.07 5.50
C LEU A 146 12.88 -11.02 6.34
N TYR A 147 12.33 -12.19 6.67
CA TYR A 147 11.19 -12.30 7.58
C TYR A 147 11.61 -12.94 8.89
N ASP A 148 11.47 -12.20 9.99
CA ASP A 148 11.62 -12.73 11.33
C ASP A 148 10.26 -13.21 11.85
N LYS A 149 10.11 -14.54 11.96
CA LYS A 149 8.89 -15.20 12.46
C LYS A 149 8.60 -14.87 13.93
N LYS A 150 9.61 -14.66 14.76
CA LYS A 150 9.44 -14.45 16.22
C LYS A 150 8.76 -13.12 16.50
N ILE A 151 9.21 -12.07 15.81
CA ILE A 151 8.69 -10.70 15.98
C ILE A 151 7.74 -10.27 14.85
N LYS A 152 7.42 -11.19 13.92
CA LYS A 152 6.57 -10.97 12.74
C LYS A 152 6.96 -9.71 11.94
N THR A 153 8.26 -9.54 11.68
CA THR A 153 8.76 -8.36 10.96
C THR A 153 9.42 -8.76 9.65
N ILE A 154 9.06 -8.07 8.57
CA ILE A 154 9.76 -8.08 7.29
C ILE A 154 10.75 -6.91 7.30
N SER A 155 12.03 -7.22 7.28
CA SER A 155 13.11 -6.23 7.20
C SER A 155 13.61 -6.12 5.75
N VAL A 156 13.57 -4.91 5.22
CA VAL A 156 13.92 -4.58 3.83
C VAL A 156 15.21 -3.80 3.83
N TYR A 157 16.28 -4.40 3.30
CA TYR A 157 17.61 -3.80 3.27
C TYR A 157 17.86 -3.22 1.89
N LEU A 158 17.99 -1.90 1.84
CA LEU A 158 18.25 -1.11 0.65
C LEU A 158 19.63 -0.48 0.73
N LYS A 159 20.34 -0.46 -0.39
CA LYS A 159 21.62 0.25 -0.52
C LYS A 159 21.60 1.18 -1.71
N SER A 160 22.30 2.30 -1.61
CA SER A 160 22.64 3.12 -2.78
C SER A 160 23.58 2.35 -3.69
N LYS A 161 23.32 2.41 -5.00
CA LYS A 161 24.29 2.01 -6.02
C LYS A 161 25.27 3.14 -6.30
#